data_AF-A0A7C1H6V8-F1
#
_entry.id   AF-A0A7C1H6V8-F1
#
_cell.length_a   1.000
_cell.length_b   1.000
_cell.length_c   1.000
_cell.angle_alpha   90.00
_cell.angle_beta   90.00
_cell.angle_gamma   90.00
#
_symmetry.space_group_name_H-M   'P 1'
#
loop_
_entity.id
_entity.type
_entity.pdbx_description
1 polymer ?
#
loop_
_entity_poly.entity_id
_entity_poly.type
_entity_poly.pdbx_seq_one_letter_code
_entity_poly.pdbx_strand_id
1 'polypeptide(L)'
;MRYFFFCTKHRSPAAITDISTPTSATTIYATKISGGGVHSLVLKSDGTLWAAGHNGHGELGTGENDNRNEFVQVLSGVSEIAGGYAYSFALKSDGTLWAAGWNEYGQLGTGDNNDRNVWTPIYGQ
;
A
#
# COMPACT_ATOMS: atom_id res chain seq x y z
N MET A 1 56.02 50.06 35.05
CA MET A 1 54.74 49.33 35.23
C MET A 1 54.57 48.39 34.02
N ARG A 2 54.65 47.05 33.99
CA ARG A 2 54.17 45.93 34.86
C ARG A 2 52.72 46.19 35.31
N TYR A 3 51.71 45.39 34.95
CA TYR A 3 51.44 43.95 35.23
C TYR A 3 50.76 43.26 34.01
N PHE A 4 51.14 42.07 33.49
CA PHE A 4 51.06 40.64 33.91
C PHE A 4 49.67 39.94 33.93
N PHE A 5 49.53 38.96 33.00
CA PHE A 5 48.76 37.67 32.98
C PHE A 5 47.22 37.69 33.10
N PHE A 6 46.45 36.95 32.28
CA PHE A 6 46.41 35.48 32.25
C PHE A 6 46.13 34.86 30.86
N CYS A 7 46.66 33.64 30.69
CA CYS A 7 46.47 32.71 29.60
C CYS A 7 45.17 31.89 29.79
N THR A 8 44.33 31.78 28.76
CA THR A 8 43.41 30.64 28.60
C THR A 8 43.62 30.03 27.23
N LYS A 9 44.13 28.81 27.24
CA LYS A 9 44.21 27.89 26.12
C LYS A 9 42.77 27.66 25.62
N HIS A 10 42.33 28.32 24.56
CA HIS A 10 41.09 27.93 23.89
C HIS A 10 41.35 26.56 23.26
N ARG A 11 40.87 25.51 23.92
CA ARG A 11 40.79 24.17 23.35
C ARG A 11 39.99 24.28 22.06
N SER A 12 40.52 23.71 20.98
CA SER A 12 39.80 23.48 19.73
C SER A 12 38.40 22.95 20.06
N PRO A 13 37.32 23.46 19.44
CA PRO A 13 36.09 22.72 19.40
C PRO A 13 36.44 21.38 18.75
N ALA A 14 36.23 20.27 19.45
CA ALA A 14 36.14 18.99 18.77
C ALA A 14 35.07 19.19 17.68
N ALA A 15 35.44 18.96 16.41
CA ALA A 15 34.47 18.92 15.35
C ALA A 15 33.43 17.89 15.76
N ILE A 16 32.20 18.35 16.02
CA ILE A 16 31.06 17.48 16.27
C ILE A 16 30.71 16.90 14.90
N THR A 17 31.46 15.90 14.44
CA THR A 17 31.02 15.07 13.32
C THR A 17 30.04 14.06 13.89
N ASP A 18 28.84 14.52 14.23
CA ASP A 18 27.69 13.65 14.12
C ASP A 18 26.89 14.08 12.89
N ILE A 19 27.43 13.71 11.73
CA ILE A 19 26.66 13.67 10.50
C ILE A 19 25.84 12.38 10.60
N SER A 20 24.84 12.37 11.49
CA SER A 20 23.74 11.43 11.33
C SER A 20 23.08 11.82 10.02
N THR A 21 23.50 11.13 8.96
CA THR A 21 22.83 11.22 7.66
C THR A 21 21.35 11.06 7.94
N PRO A 22 20.49 12.03 7.59
CA PRO A 22 19.06 11.79 7.67
C PRO A 22 18.78 10.64 6.73
N THR A 23 18.54 9.45 7.28
CA THR A 23 17.98 8.34 6.55
C THR A 23 16.63 8.86 6.10
N SER A 24 16.55 9.30 4.84
CA SER A 24 15.30 9.76 4.27
C SER A 24 14.36 8.57 4.34
N ALA A 25 13.48 8.56 5.34
CA ALA A 25 12.40 7.61 5.40
C ALA A 25 11.62 7.80 4.10
N THR A 26 11.66 6.79 3.23
CA THR A 26 10.94 6.83 1.97
C THR A 26 9.49 7.16 2.28
N THR A 27 9.04 8.33 1.86
CA THR A 27 7.66 8.75 2.08
C THR A 27 6.76 7.83 1.27
N ILE A 28 5.87 7.11 1.94
CA ILE A 28 4.86 6.29 1.28
C ILE A 28 3.63 7.16 1.02
N TYR A 29 3.22 7.23 -0.24
CA TYR A 29 2.08 8.03 -0.68
C TYR A 29 1.22 7.23 -1.67
N ALA A 30 -0.03 7.65 -1.86
CA ALA A 30 -0.90 7.05 -2.86
C ALA A 30 -0.40 7.39 -4.27
N THR A 31 -0.19 6.37 -5.10
CA THR A 31 0.20 6.52 -6.51
C THR A 31 -0.98 6.36 -7.45
N LYS A 32 -1.97 5.52 -7.09
CA LYS A 32 -3.20 5.31 -7.86
C LYS A 32 -4.40 5.13 -6.95
N ILE A 33 -5.55 5.48 -7.46
CA ILE A 33 -6.85 5.22 -6.84
C ILE A 33 -7.77 4.59 -7.89
N SER A 34 -8.66 3.71 -7.44
CA SER A 34 -9.75 3.20 -8.26
C SER A 34 -11.01 3.11 -7.40
N GLY A 35 -12.11 3.66 -7.88
CA GLY A 35 -13.43 3.42 -7.30
C GLY A 35 -14.02 2.13 -7.85
N GLY A 36 -14.64 1.34 -6.98
CA GLY A 36 -15.71 0.44 -7.40
C GLY A 36 -17.06 1.13 -7.31
N GLY A 37 -18.14 0.39 -7.57
CA GLY A 37 -19.49 0.90 -7.40
C GLY A 37 -19.82 1.19 -5.92
N VAL A 38 -19.29 0.38 -5.01
CA VAL A 38 -19.59 0.43 -3.57
C VAL A 38 -18.35 0.36 -2.67
N HIS A 39 -17.14 0.32 -3.23
CA HIS A 39 -15.86 0.25 -2.51
C HIS A 39 -14.78 1.11 -3.17
N SER A 40 -13.61 1.20 -2.56
CA SER A 40 -12.48 2.01 -3.02
C SER A 40 -11.17 1.25 -2.87
N LEU A 41 -10.28 1.41 -3.84
CA LEU A 41 -8.95 0.83 -3.89
C LEU A 41 -7.90 1.95 -3.98
N VAL A 42 -6.80 1.81 -3.23
CA VAL A 42 -5.66 2.73 -3.23
C VAL A 42 -4.38 1.92 -3.36
N LEU A 43 -3.58 2.22 -4.38
CA LEU A 43 -2.23 1.71 -4.52
C LEU A 43 -1.25 2.74 -3.96
N LYS A 44 -0.34 2.31 -3.10
CA LYS A 44 0.74 3.13 -2.55
C LYS A 44 2.06 2.94 -3.28
N SER A 45 2.99 3.87 -3.11
CA SER A 45 4.31 3.87 -3.76
C SER A 45 5.23 2.70 -3.37
N ASP A 46 4.92 1.99 -2.27
CA ASP A 46 5.59 0.75 -1.87
C ASP A 46 4.99 -0.51 -2.49
N GLY A 47 3.99 -0.37 -3.38
CA GLY A 47 3.30 -1.50 -4.00
C GLY A 47 2.29 -2.19 -3.09
N THR A 48 1.90 -1.57 -1.97
CA THR A 48 0.79 -2.05 -1.14
C THR A 48 -0.56 -1.58 -1.68
N LEU A 49 -1.52 -2.50 -1.74
CA LEU A 49 -2.90 -2.22 -2.09
C LEU A 49 -3.75 -2.15 -0.83
N TRP A 50 -4.50 -1.06 -0.71
CA TRP A 50 -5.41 -0.78 0.39
C TRP A 50 -6.84 -0.67 -0.14
N ALA A 51 -7.80 -1.19 0.62
CA ALA A 51 -9.21 -1.17 0.23
C ALA A 51 -10.12 -0.77 1.40
N ALA A 52 -11.24 -0.12 1.08
CA ALA A 52 -12.30 0.24 2.04
C ALA A 52 -13.66 0.24 1.34
N GLY A 53 -14.74 0.19 2.11
CA GLY A 53 -16.13 0.27 1.65
C GLY A 53 -16.91 -1.03 1.84
N HIS A 54 -17.86 -1.28 0.95
CA HIS A 54 -18.66 -2.50 0.95
C HIS A 54 -17.80 -3.73 0.71
N ASN A 55 -18.11 -4.82 1.41
CA ASN A 55 -17.41 -6.09 1.30
C ASN A 55 -18.37 -7.30 1.34
N GLY A 56 -19.67 -7.09 1.12
CA GLY A 56 -20.68 -8.14 1.20
C GLY A 56 -20.45 -9.29 0.23
N HIS A 57 -19.79 -9.05 -0.91
CA HIS A 57 -19.37 -10.06 -1.87
C HIS A 57 -17.88 -10.39 -1.80
N GLY A 58 -17.16 -9.83 -0.82
CA GLY A 58 -15.73 -10.02 -0.68
C GLY A 58 -14.88 -9.09 -1.54
N GLU A 59 -15.42 -7.95 -1.96
CA GLU A 59 -14.78 -6.97 -2.87
C GLU A 59 -13.42 -6.48 -2.41
N LEU A 60 -13.18 -6.47 -1.10
CA LEU A 60 -11.92 -6.05 -0.50
C LEU A 60 -10.90 -7.20 -0.45
N GLY A 61 -11.35 -8.46 -0.54
CA GLY A 61 -10.47 -9.63 -0.49
C GLY A 61 -9.85 -9.90 0.88
N THR A 62 -10.52 -9.53 1.98
CA THR A 62 -10.01 -9.61 3.36
C THR A 62 -10.15 -11.00 4.02
N GLY A 63 -10.73 -11.98 3.33
CA GLY A 63 -11.05 -13.31 3.86
C GLY A 63 -12.37 -13.39 4.64
N GLU A 64 -13.11 -12.29 4.70
CA GLU A 64 -14.41 -12.14 5.36
C GLU A 64 -15.28 -11.20 4.53
N ASN A 65 -16.58 -11.11 4.87
CA ASN A 65 -17.56 -10.32 4.12
C ASN A 65 -18.07 -9.08 4.90
N ASP A 66 -17.29 -8.63 5.87
CA ASP A 66 -17.60 -7.44 6.69
C ASP A 66 -17.10 -6.16 6.02
N ASN A 67 -17.96 -5.15 5.97
CA ASN A 67 -17.64 -3.83 5.44
C ASN A 67 -16.50 -3.18 6.23
N ARG A 68 -15.67 -2.39 5.56
CA ARG A 68 -14.58 -1.63 6.20
C ARG A 68 -14.81 -0.15 6.00
N ASN A 69 -14.94 0.59 7.09
CA ASN A 69 -15.05 2.06 7.08
C ASN A 69 -13.67 2.76 7.10
N GLU A 70 -12.59 1.99 7.15
CA GLU A 70 -11.21 2.45 7.08
C GLU A 70 -10.45 1.65 6.03
N PHE A 71 -9.43 2.25 5.44
CA PHE A 71 -8.54 1.55 4.51
C PHE A 71 -7.76 0.48 5.25
N VAL A 72 -7.88 -0.76 4.77
CA VAL A 72 -7.09 -1.91 5.24
C VAL A 72 -6.17 -2.37 4.13
N GLN A 73 -4.96 -2.80 4.46
CA GLN A 73 -4.05 -3.40 3.48
C GLN A 73 -4.57 -4.79 3.11
N VAL A 74 -4.73 -5.05 1.81
CA VAL A 74 -5.31 -6.30 1.30
C VAL A 74 -4.39 -7.08 0.38
N LEU A 75 -3.39 -6.41 -0.22
CA LEU A 75 -2.40 -7.07 -1.07
C LEU A 75 -1.06 -6.31 -1.07
N SER A 76 -0.01 -6.98 -1.56
CA SER A 76 1.34 -6.40 -1.75
C SER A 76 1.94 -6.83 -3.09
N GLY A 77 2.93 -6.06 -3.53
CA GLY A 77 3.58 -6.27 -4.83
C GLY A 77 2.65 -5.99 -5.99
N VAL A 78 1.80 -4.97 -5.86
CA VAL A 78 0.81 -4.55 -6.87
C VAL A 78 1.37 -3.41 -7.72
N SER A 79 1.12 -3.46 -9.03
CA SER A 79 1.55 -2.45 -10.01
C SER A 79 0.36 -1.68 -10.63
N GLU A 80 -0.79 -2.34 -10.81
CA GLU A 80 -2.03 -1.75 -11.32
C GLU A 80 -3.25 -2.24 -10.53
N ILE A 81 -4.30 -1.40 -10.50
CA ILE A 81 -5.56 -1.69 -9.81
C ILE A 81 -6.76 -1.30 -10.70
N ALA A 82 -7.86 -2.03 -10.58
CA ALA A 82 -9.14 -1.67 -11.18
C ALA A 82 -10.31 -2.12 -10.31
N GLY A 83 -11.33 -1.27 -10.20
CA GLY A 83 -12.59 -1.55 -9.52
C GLY A 83 -13.75 -1.69 -10.50
N GLY A 84 -14.59 -2.70 -10.32
CA GLY A 84 -15.89 -2.84 -10.95
C GLY A 84 -17.02 -2.47 -10.00
N TYR A 85 -18.27 -2.80 -10.35
CA TYR A 85 -19.44 -2.48 -9.51
C TYR A 85 -19.30 -3.06 -8.09
N ALA A 86 -19.05 -4.37 -7.99
CA ALA A 86 -18.88 -5.11 -6.75
C ALA A 86 -17.73 -6.13 -6.88
N TYR A 87 -16.65 -5.78 -7.59
CA TYR A 87 -15.47 -6.63 -7.74
C TYR A 87 -14.20 -5.79 -7.94
N SER A 88 -13.05 -6.41 -7.75
CA SER A 88 -11.74 -5.78 -7.76
C SER A 88 -10.73 -6.61 -8.55
N PHE A 89 -9.81 -5.92 -9.22
CA PHE A 89 -8.64 -6.51 -9.86
C PHE A 89 -7.36 -5.84 -9.38
N ALA A 90 -6.29 -6.63 -9.32
CA ALA A 90 -4.94 -6.18 -9.07
C ALA A 90 -3.98 -6.92 -10.02
N LEU A 91 -3.17 -6.15 -10.75
CA LEU A 91 -2.02 -6.71 -11.46
C LEU A 91 -0.82 -6.64 -10.52
N LYS A 92 -0.16 -7.76 -10.28
CA LYS A 92 1.07 -7.81 -9.51
C LYS A 92 2.29 -7.46 -10.36
N SER A 93 3.36 -7.01 -9.72
CA SER A 93 4.63 -6.68 -10.37
C SER A 93 5.31 -7.89 -11.03
N ASP A 94 4.94 -9.11 -10.63
CA ASP A 94 5.37 -10.36 -11.27
C ASP A 94 4.57 -10.71 -12.55
N GLY A 95 3.61 -9.86 -12.93
CA GLY A 95 2.75 -10.04 -14.10
C GLY A 95 1.49 -10.88 -13.85
N THR A 96 1.29 -11.39 -12.64
CA THR A 96 0.08 -12.17 -12.31
C THR A 96 -1.13 -11.27 -12.07
N LEU A 97 -2.29 -11.66 -12.61
CA LEU A 97 -3.56 -10.97 -12.39
C LEU A 97 -4.33 -11.64 -11.26
N TRP A 98 -4.89 -10.84 -10.35
CA TRP A 98 -5.64 -11.31 -9.19
C TRP A 98 -6.99 -10.60 -9.13
N ALA A 99 -8.00 -11.28 -8.60
CA ALA A 99 -9.33 -10.71 -8.41
C ALA A 99 -10.00 -11.13 -7.10
N ALA A 100 -10.94 -10.30 -6.67
CA ALA A 100 -11.80 -10.52 -5.50
C ALA A 100 -13.18 -9.87 -5.74
N GLY A 101 -14.19 -10.32 -5.00
CA GLY A 101 -15.55 -9.78 -5.02
C GLY A 101 -16.59 -10.66 -5.70
N TRP A 102 -17.68 -10.01 -6.10
CA TRP A 102 -18.84 -10.61 -6.73
C TRP A 102 -18.48 -11.25 -8.07
N ASN A 103 -19.02 -12.43 -8.34
CA ASN A 103 -18.71 -13.23 -9.52
C ASN A 103 -19.92 -13.92 -10.16
N GLU A 104 -21.15 -13.49 -9.87
CA GLU A 104 -22.36 -14.17 -10.35
C GLU A 104 -22.43 -14.32 -11.87
N TYR A 105 -21.79 -13.43 -12.64
CA TYR A 105 -21.71 -13.50 -14.11
C TYR A 105 -20.34 -13.96 -14.64
N GLY A 106 -19.46 -14.47 -13.78
CA GLY A 106 -18.11 -14.89 -14.18
C GLY A 106 -17.14 -13.73 -14.42
N GLN A 107 -17.46 -12.52 -13.92
CA GLN A 107 -16.65 -11.32 -14.12
C GLN A 107 -15.21 -11.45 -13.59
N LEU A 108 -14.96 -12.32 -12.61
CA LEU A 108 -13.59 -12.55 -12.11
C LEU A 108 -12.75 -13.41 -13.04
N GLY A 109 -13.35 -14.09 -14.03
CA GLY A 109 -12.62 -14.93 -14.98
C GLY A 109 -11.99 -16.18 -14.36
N THR A 110 -12.47 -16.65 -13.21
CA THR A 110 -11.93 -17.81 -12.48
C THR A 110 -12.42 -19.17 -12.98
N GLY A 111 -13.21 -19.19 -14.07
CA GLY A 111 -13.79 -20.43 -14.61
C GLY A 111 -15.03 -20.94 -13.86
N ASP A 112 -15.56 -20.16 -12.91
CA ASP A 112 -16.81 -20.40 -12.21
C ASP A 112 -17.51 -19.07 -11.88
N ASN A 113 -18.66 -19.16 -11.21
CA ASN A 113 -19.51 -18.03 -10.82
C ASN A 113 -19.54 -17.78 -9.30
N ASN A 114 -18.59 -18.34 -8.55
CA ASN A 114 -18.56 -18.16 -7.09
C ASN A 114 -17.85 -16.87 -6.73
N ASP A 115 -18.40 -16.11 -5.79
CA ASP A 115 -17.74 -14.91 -5.24
C ASP A 115 -16.38 -15.27 -4.60
N ARG A 116 -15.46 -14.31 -4.54
CA ARG A 116 -14.13 -14.49 -3.95
C ARG A 116 -13.86 -13.45 -2.89
N ASN A 117 -13.97 -13.84 -1.63
CA ASN A 117 -13.61 -12.98 -0.51
C ASN A 117 -12.12 -12.99 -0.14
N VAL A 118 -11.31 -13.75 -0.87
CA VAL A 118 -9.85 -13.71 -0.85
C VAL A 118 -9.35 -13.38 -2.24
N TRP A 119 -8.28 -12.58 -2.32
CA TRP A 119 -7.58 -12.33 -3.57
C TRP A 119 -7.16 -13.66 -4.20
N THR A 120 -7.71 -13.96 -5.37
CA THR A 120 -7.49 -15.22 -6.08
C THR A 120 -6.74 -14.94 -7.38
N PRO A 121 -5.64 -15.66 -7.67
CA PRO A 121 -4.93 -15.52 -8.94
C PRO A 121 -5.80 -16.04 -10.10
N ILE A 122 -5.75 -15.32 -11.22
CA ILE A 122 -6.39 -15.69 -12.47
C ILE A 122 -5.32 -16.27 -13.38
N TYR A 123 -5.42 -17.55 -13.68
CA TYR A 123 -4.53 -18.22 -14.62
C TYR A 123 -5.09 -18.10 -16.04
N GLY A 124 -4.24 -17.73 -17.00
CA GLY A 124 -4.60 -17.80 -18.42
C GLY A 124 -4.98 -19.23 -18.77
N GLN A 125 -6.13 -19.40 -19.44
CA GLN A 125 -6.55 -20.69 -19.99
C GLN A 125 -5.89 -20.95 -21.33
#